data_AF-A0AAW2HGG1-F1
#
_entry.id   AF-A0AAW2HGG1-F1
#
_cell.length_a   1.000
_cell.length_b   1.000
_cell.length_c   1.000
_cell.angle_alpha   90.00
_cell.angle_beta   90.00
_cell.angle_gamma   90.00
#
_symmetry.space_group_name_H-M   'P 1'
#
loop_
_entity.id
_entity.type
_entity.pdbx_description
1 polymer ?
#
loop_
_entity_poly.entity_id
_entity_poly.type
_entity_poly.pdbx_seq_one_letter_code
_entity_poly.pdbx_strand_id
1 'polypeptide(L)'
;MKVVEEADDRESSKTPDSNEWETTETQKKLLALLGGQTNLSNTDVNVNWLLDRLGTTMPSAGNSTSATPANIPSNEECGIRDVWAHNLDAEFKTIRQIVQKYHWIAMDTEFPGVVARPIGEFRSTAEYQYQLLRCNVDLLRIIQLGLTFLDENGKTPGGQYTTWQFNFKFNLSEDMYAQDSIDLLQNSGIQFKKHEEEGIEPLYFAELLMTSGIVLMDNIKWLSFHSGYDFGYLIKLLTDSNLPQEETEFFDLLKIFFPTVYDVKYLMKSCKFLKGGLQEVADQLELMRIGPQHQAGSDSLLTGMAFFKMKEMYFEDNIDDSKYSGHLYGLGNSFFVNGSGMNIPPGGFHDNGESNAS
;
A
#
# COMPACT_ATOMS: atom_id res chain seq x y z
N MET A 1 20.79 -35.93 -78.06
CA MET A 1 22.10 -36.57 -77.77
C MET A 1 22.74 -35.76 -76.67
N LYS A 2 22.82 -36.27 -75.42
CA LYS A 2 23.00 -35.49 -74.18
C LYS A 2 21.79 -34.55 -73.92
N VAL A 3 21.09 -34.53 -72.80
CA VAL A 3 21.34 -34.97 -71.41
C VAL A 3 22.48 -34.21 -70.75
N VAL A 4 22.08 -33.23 -69.95
CA VAL A 4 22.83 -32.58 -68.87
C VAL A 4 21.93 -32.70 -67.64
N GLU A 5 22.49 -33.10 -66.50
CA GLU A 5 21.75 -33.23 -65.24
C GLU A 5 21.80 -31.88 -64.51
N GLU A 6 20.64 -31.36 -64.10
CA GLU A 6 20.54 -30.22 -63.20
C GLU A 6 20.58 -30.71 -61.74
N ALA A 7 21.25 -29.96 -60.86
CA ALA A 7 21.46 -30.35 -59.48
C ALA A 7 20.29 -29.93 -58.55
N ASP A 8 19.87 -30.84 -57.67
CA ASP A 8 18.81 -30.65 -56.68
C ASP A 8 19.34 -29.98 -55.40
N ASP A 9 19.70 -28.70 -55.49
CA ASP A 9 20.09 -27.88 -54.33
C ASP A 9 18.83 -27.48 -53.53
N ARG A 10 18.51 -28.29 -52.51
CA ARG A 10 17.33 -28.08 -51.66
C ARG A 10 17.55 -26.97 -50.65
N GLU A 11 16.92 -25.84 -50.90
CA GLU A 11 16.86 -24.68 -50.01
C GLU A 11 16.20 -25.06 -48.67
N SER A 12 17.00 -25.17 -47.60
CA SER A 12 16.49 -25.50 -46.27
C SER A 12 15.85 -24.28 -45.63
N SER A 13 14.52 -24.25 -45.57
CA SER A 13 13.76 -23.18 -44.91
C SER A 13 14.09 -23.11 -43.42
N LYS A 14 14.91 -22.13 -43.01
CA LYS A 14 15.04 -21.77 -41.60
C LYS A 14 13.73 -21.13 -41.12
N THR A 15 13.11 -21.74 -40.13
CA THR A 15 12.12 -21.07 -39.28
C THR A 15 12.79 -19.87 -38.60
N PRO A 16 12.12 -18.71 -38.45
CA PRO A 16 12.60 -17.65 -37.57
C PRO A 16 12.74 -18.20 -36.15
N ASP A 17 13.83 -17.86 -35.47
CA ASP A 17 13.98 -18.20 -34.07
C ASP A 17 12.85 -17.57 -33.24
N SER A 18 12.27 -18.35 -32.33
CA SER A 18 11.36 -17.82 -31.33
C SER A 18 12.14 -16.88 -30.41
N ASN A 19 11.71 -15.62 -30.29
CA ASN A 19 12.28 -14.68 -29.33
C ASN A 19 12.23 -15.29 -27.92
N GLU A 20 13.38 -15.73 -27.40
CA GLU A 20 13.53 -15.97 -25.98
C GLU A 20 13.46 -14.61 -25.27
N TRP A 21 12.42 -14.40 -24.46
CA TRP A 21 12.37 -13.26 -23.56
C TRP A 21 13.48 -13.44 -22.51
N GLU A 22 14.58 -12.72 -22.65
CA GLU A 22 15.71 -12.80 -21.71
C GLU A 22 15.22 -12.57 -20.28
N THR A 23 15.39 -13.59 -19.42
CA THR A 23 14.92 -13.51 -18.04
C THR A 23 15.75 -12.50 -17.27
N THR A 24 15.08 -11.45 -16.78
CA THR A 24 15.74 -10.34 -16.11
C THR A 24 16.37 -10.82 -14.81
N GLU A 25 17.43 -10.14 -14.37
CA GLU A 25 18.13 -10.49 -13.13
C GLU A 25 17.19 -10.43 -11.90
N THR A 26 16.14 -9.60 -11.99
CA THR A 26 15.00 -9.51 -11.08
C THR A 26 14.23 -10.84 -10.97
N GLN A 27 13.91 -11.48 -12.11
CA GLN A 27 13.17 -12.76 -12.13
C GLN A 27 13.99 -13.92 -11.55
N LYS A 28 15.31 -13.92 -11.77
CA LYS A 28 16.22 -14.93 -11.19
C LYS A 28 16.31 -14.82 -9.66
N LYS A 29 16.24 -13.59 -9.12
CA LYS A 29 16.20 -13.35 -7.67
C LYS A 29 14.86 -13.77 -7.05
N LEU A 30 13.74 -13.48 -7.71
CA LEU A 30 12.41 -13.89 -7.25
C LEU A 30 12.33 -15.42 -7.03
N LEU A 31 12.87 -16.20 -7.96
CA LEU A 31 12.93 -17.67 -7.87
C LEU A 31 13.83 -18.20 -6.72
N ALA A 32 14.71 -17.38 -6.16
CA ALA A 32 15.61 -17.78 -5.07
C ALA A 32 15.04 -17.49 -3.66
N LEU A 33 14.13 -16.52 -3.53
CA LEU A 33 13.58 -16.06 -2.25
C LEU A 33 12.41 -16.91 -1.72
N LEU A 34 11.63 -17.55 -2.59
CA LEU A 34 10.38 -18.26 -2.25
C LEU A 34 10.62 -19.67 -1.62
N GLY A 35 11.66 -19.84 -0.80
CA GLY A 35 12.29 -21.14 -0.55
C GLY A 35 12.32 -21.73 0.88
N GLY A 36 11.81 -21.09 1.94
CA GLY A 36 12.05 -21.57 3.33
C GLY A 36 11.10 -21.12 4.45
N GLN A 37 11.02 -21.92 5.53
CA GLN A 37 10.11 -21.84 6.71
C GLN A 37 10.74 -22.59 7.92
N THR A 38 10.43 -22.41 9.22
CA THR A 38 9.57 -21.52 10.05
C THR A 38 10.39 -21.07 11.31
N ASN A 39 9.99 -20.78 12.58
CA ASN A 39 8.88 -21.22 13.49
C ASN A 39 8.73 -20.33 14.77
N LEU A 40 8.25 -20.86 15.92
CA LEU A 40 7.59 -20.11 17.03
C LEU A 40 8.02 -20.55 18.46
N SER A 41 7.86 -19.70 19.50
CA SER A 41 7.25 -20.03 20.85
C SER A 41 7.25 -18.88 21.90
N ASN A 42 6.38 -18.99 22.94
CA ASN A 42 5.94 -18.03 24.01
C ASN A 42 7.04 -17.31 24.87
N THR A 43 6.83 -16.15 25.54
CA THR A 43 5.68 -15.66 26.40
C THR A 43 5.47 -14.11 26.47
N ASP A 44 4.48 -13.66 27.25
CA ASP A 44 3.86 -12.31 27.35
C ASP A 44 4.55 -11.22 28.21
N VAL A 45 4.32 -9.93 27.87
CA VAL A 45 4.29 -8.76 28.81
C VAL A 45 3.23 -7.71 28.35
N ASN A 46 2.61 -7.01 29.30
CA ASN A 46 1.52 -6.02 29.11
C ASN A 46 1.99 -4.61 28.65
N VAL A 47 1.21 -3.91 27.80
CA VAL A 47 1.53 -2.58 27.24
C VAL A 47 0.30 -1.66 27.03
N ASN A 48 0.22 -0.56 27.78
CA ASN A 48 -0.89 0.40 27.79
C ASN A 48 -0.87 1.48 26.68
N TRP A 49 0.01 1.39 25.68
CA TRP A 49 0.16 2.45 24.66
C TRP A 49 -0.64 2.23 23.37
N LEU A 50 -1.23 1.06 23.14
CA LEU A 50 -1.92 0.75 21.88
C LEU A 50 -3.29 1.43 21.72
N LEU A 51 -3.82 2.06 22.78
CA LEU A 51 -5.13 2.72 22.79
C LEU A 51 -5.14 4.09 22.08
N ASP A 52 -3.97 4.63 21.74
CA ASP A 52 -3.82 5.94 21.07
C ASP A 52 -4.36 5.95 19.62
N ARG A 53 -4.77 4.79 19.08
CA ARG A 53 -5.49 4.64 17.81
C ARG A 53 -7.02 4.44 17.98
N LEU A 54 -7.54 4.46 19.22
CA LEU A 54 -8.93 4.11 19.55
C LEU A 54 -9.66 5.10 20.50
N GLY A 55 -9.21 6.35 20.61
CA GLY A 55 -10.17 7.44 20.83
C GLY A 55 -9.72 8.72 21.55
N THR A 56 -10.31 9.83 21.12
CA THR A 56 -10.62 10.99 21.99
C THR A 56 -12.08 11.45 21.78
N THR A 57 -12.90 11.22 22.81
CA THR A 57 -14.07 12.03 23.23
C THR A 57 -14.90 12.79 22.18
N MET A 58 -16.14 12.35 21.93
CA MET A 58 -17.14 13.16 21.22
C MET A 58 -17.62 14.37 22.04
N PRO A 59 -17.87 15.54 21.41
CA PRO A 59 -18.66 16.62 22.01
C PRO A 59 -20.14 16.24 22.17
N SER A 60 -20.81 16.86 23.15
CA SER A 60 -22.25 16.63 23.42
C SER A 60 -23.14 17.16 22.30
N ALA A 61 -24.26 16.47 22.04
CA ALA A 61 -25.20 16.79 20.97
C ALA A 61 -25.94 18.13 21.21
N GLY A 62 -25.64 19.13 20.39
CA GLY A 62 -26.45 20.34 20.25
C GLY A 62 -27.76 20.04 19.51
N ASN A 63 -28.89 20.50 20.06
CA ASN A 63 -30.22 20.16 19.55
C ASN A 63 -30.65 21.11 18.43
N SER A 64 -30.64 20.68 17.17
CA SER A 64 -31.06 21.50 16.02
C SER A 64 -31.92 20.74 14.99
N THR A 65 -33.20 21.11 14.93
CA THR A 65 -34.14 21.10 13.79
C THR A 65 -33.86 20.19 12.58
N SER A 66 -34.84 19.34 12.27
CA SER A 66 -34.87 18.49 11.08
C SER A 66 -34.61 19.22 9.75
N ALA A 67 -33.47 18.94 9.14
CA ALA A 67 -33.24 19.12 7.71
C ALA A 67 -33.54 17.81 6.97
N THR A 68 -34.01 17.90 5.72
CA THR A 68 -34.06 16.77 4.79
C THR A 68 -32.65 16.21 4.56
N PRO A 69 -32.48 14.87 4.39
CA PRO A 69 -31.17 14.30 4.12
C PRO A 69 -30.61 14.88 2.81
N ALA A 70 -29.41 15.47 2.89
CA ALA A 70 -28.64 15.79 1.70
C ALA A 70 -28.24 14.48 1.01
N ASN A 71 -28.34 14.42 -0.32
CA ASN A 71 -27.93 13.25 -1.07
C ASN A 71 -26.40 13.14 -1.02
N ILE A 72 -25.88 12.20 -0.22
CA ILE A 72 -24.44 11.93 -0.13
C ILE A 72 -24.01 11.38 -1.50
N PRO A 73 -23.01 11.99 -2.18
CA PRO A 73 -22.57 11.50 -3.48
C PRO A 73 -21.95 10.11 -3.36
N SER A 74 -22.22 9.26 -4.34
CA SER A 74 -21.60 7.95 -4.46
C SER A 74 -20.10 8.05 -4.81
N ASN A 75 -19.37 6.95 -4.62
CA ASN A 75 -17.97 6.85 -5.03
C ASN A 75 -17.78 7.22 -6.51
N GLU A 76 -18.67 6.75 -7.40
CA GLU A 76 -18.59 7.04 -8.83
C GLU A 76 -18.86 8.51 -9.18
N GLU A 77 -19.77 9.18 -8.46
CA GLU A 77 -19.98 10.64 -8.59
C GLU A 77 -18.76 11.44 -8.06
N CYS A 78 -17.96 10.84 -7.19
CA CYS A 78 -16.68 11.36 -6.71
C CYS A 78 -15.48 11.00 -7.61
N GLY A 79 -15.68 10.31 -8.74
CA GLY A 79 -14.60 9.85 -9.63
C GLY A 79 -13.82 8.62 -9.13
N ILE A 80 -14.32 7.96 -8.08
CA ILE A 80 -13.78 6.71 -7.51
C ILE A 80 -14.57 5.54 -8.08
N ARG A 81 -13.90 4.67 -8.85
CA ARG A 81 -14.52 3.50 -9.47
C ARG A 81 -14.44 2.31 -8.52
N ASP A 82 -15.59 1.86 -8.03
CA ASP A 82 -15.68 0.60 -7.30
C ASP A 82 -15.50 -0.60 -8.24
N VAL A 83 -14.53 -1.45 -7.90
CA VAL A 83 -14.17 -2.67 -8.62
C VAL A 83 -14.56 -3.89 -7.80
N TRP A 84 -15.22 -4.83 -8.45
CA TRP A 84 -15.75 -6.09 -7.95
C TRP A 84 -15.38 -7.21 -8.94
N ALA A 85 -15.62 -8.48 -8.61
CA ALA A 85 -15.27 -9.60 -9.48
C ALA A 85 -15.85 -9.48 -10.91
N HIS A 86 -17.02 -8.83 -11.07
CA HIS A 86 -17.73 -8.73 -12.35
C HIS A 86 -17.19 -7.66 -13.32
N ASN A 87 -16.47 -6.62 -12.84
CA ASN A 87 -15.93 -5.54 -13.69
C ASN A 87 -14.39 -5.46 -13.68
N LEU A 88 -13.70 -6.21 -12.80
CA LEU A 88 -12.24 -6.26 -12.67
C LEU A 88 -11.49 -6.28 -14.01
N ASP A 89 -11.92 -7.17 -14.91
CA ASP A 89 -11.35 -7.35 -16.23
C ASP A 89 -11.49 -6.15 -17.16
N ALA A 90 -12.57 -5.37 -17.02
CA ALA A 90 -12.79 -4.15 -17.79
C ALA A 90 -11.92 -3.02 -17.24
N GLU A 91 -11.88 -2.87 -15.92
CA GLU A 91 -11.10 -1.82 -15.26
C GLU A 91 -9.60 -2.01 -15.44
N PHE A 92 -9.08 -3.23 -15.36
CA PHE A 92 -7.67 -3.50 -15.68
C PHE A 92 -7.28 -3.18 -17.13
N LYS A 93 -8.22 -3.24 -18.09
CA LYS A 93 -7.98 -2.81 -19.48
C LYS A 93 -7.85 -1.29 -19.59
N THR A 94 -8.63 -0.54 -18.80
CA THR A 94 -8.54 0.93 -18.66
C THR A 94 -7.23 1.34 -17.97
N ILE A 95 -6.92 0.71 -16.84
CA ILE A 95 -5.73 0.99 -16.03
C ILE A 95 -4.44 0.76 -16.82
N ARG A 96 -4.35 -0.35 -17.57
CA ARG A 96 -3.20 -0.66 -18.45
C ARG A 96 -2.93 0.42 -19.52
N GLN A 97 -3.92 1.23 -19.87
CA GLN A 97 -3.77 2.39 -20.78
C GLN A 97 -3.39 3.68 -20.01
N ILE A 98 -3.93 3.87 -18.81
CA ILE A 98 -3.67 5.04 -17.96
C ILE A 98 -2.22 5.05 -17.44
N VAL A 99 -1.73 3.91 -16.98
CA VAL A 99 -0.38 3.75 -16.41
C VAL A 99 0.74 4.04 -17.42
N GLN A 100 0.44 4.12 -18.72
CA GLN A 100 1.40 4.54 -19.78
C GLN A 100 1.70 6.06 -19.78
N LYS A 101 1.04 6.83 -18.91
CA LYS A 101 1.15 8.30 -18.81
C LYS A 101 1.15 8.78 -17.37
N TYR A 102 0.25 8.23 -16.55
CA TYR A 102 0.06 8.60 -15.15
C TYR A 102 0.85 7.62 -14.27
N HIS A 103 2.16 7.89 -14.18
CA HIS A 103 3.15 6.99 -13.57
C HIS A 103 3.29 7.15 -12.04
N TRP A 104 2.64 8.15 -11.45
CA TRP A 104 2.58 8.32 -10.01
C TRP A 104 1.32 7.62 -9.49
N ILE A 105 1.48 6.67 -8.58
CA ILE A 105 0.38 5.83 -8.10
C ILE A 105 0.29 5.97 -6.59
N ALA A 106 -0.75 6.66 -6.11
CA ALA A 106 -1.06 6.71 -4.69
C ALA A 106 -1.89 5.49 -4.30
N MET A 107 -1.55 4.87 -3.16
CA MET A 107 -2.26 3.71 -2.62
C MET A 107 -2.56 3.84 -1.13
N ASP A 108 -3.54 3.05 -0.70
CA ASP A 108 -3.95 2.83 0.68
C ASP A 108 -4.67 1.46 0.74
N THR A 109 -4.72 0.78 1.89
CA THR A 109 -5.46 -0.50 2.04
C THR A 109 -6.30 -0.55 3.32
N GLU A 110 -7.50 -1.13 3.19
CA GLU A 110 -8.35 -1.44 4.35
C GLU A 110 -8.32 -2.95 4.63
N PHE A 111 -8.15 -3.30 5.90
CA PHE A 111 -7.93 -4.66 6.39
C PHE A 111 -8.42 -4.79 7.85
N PRO A 112 -8.68 -6.00 8.36
CA PRO A 112 -9.42 -6.20 9.62
C PRO A 112 -8.55 -6.02 10.89
N GLY A 113 -7.67 -5.02 10.89
CA GLY A 113 -6.89 -4.60 12.05
C GLY A 113 -5.73 -5.55 12.41
N VAL A 114 -5.57 -5.78 13.71
CA VAL A 114 -4.47 -6.54 14.32
C VAL A 114 -5.06 -7.46 15.38
N VAL A 115 -4.88 -8.78 15.21
CA VAL A 115 -5.44 -9.83 16.09
C VAL A 115 -4.37 -10.59 16.88
N ALA A 116 -3.13 -10.57 16.41
CA ALA A 116 -2.01 -11.29 16.99
C ALA A 116 -0.88 -10.36 17.41
N ARG A 117 -0.04 -10.81 18.34
CA ARG A 117 1.28 -10.23 18.61
C ARG A 117 2.34 -11.25 18.23
N PRO A 118 3.52 -10.84 17.74
CA PRO A 118 4.63 -11.74 17.53
C PRO A 118 5.19 -12.14 18.89
N ILE A 119 5.83 -13.31 18.93
CA ILE A 119 6.14 -14.00 20.18
C ILE A 119 7.61 -14.44 20.15
N GLY A 120 8.39 -14.01 21.14
CA GLY A 120 9.82 -14.28 21.27
C GLY A 120 10.60 -13.12 21.87
N GLU A 121 11.92 -13.22 21.86
CA GLU A 121 12.82 -12.09 22.11
C GLU A 121 13.16 -11.37 20.79
N PHE A 122 13.21 -10.04 20.80
CA PHE A 122 13.52 -9.21 19.63
C PHE A 122 14.75 -8.34 19.95
N ARG A 123 15.69 -8.27 19.01
CA ARG A 123 16.96 -7.52 19.10
C ARG A 123 16.71 -6.01 19.07
N SER A 124 15.58 -5.56 18.51
CA SER A 124 15.19 -4.13 18.46
C SER A 124 13.67 -3.90 18.36
N THR A 125 13.24 -2.67 18.62
CA THR A 125 11.85 -2.23 18.40
C THR A 125 11.45 -2.24 16.92
N ALA A 126 12.39 -2.02 15.99
CA ALA A 126 12.12 -2.09 14.55
C ALA A 126 11.81 -3.53 14.12
N GLU A 127 12.61 -4.50 14.59
CA GLU A 127 12.38 -5.92 14.36
C GLU A 127 11.06 -6.39 14.98
N TYR A 128 10.71 -5.96 16.21
CA TYR A 128 9.39 -6.23 16.77
C TYR A 128 8.25 -5.66 15.91
N GLN A 129 8.41 -4.44 15.38
CA GLN A 129 7.42 -3.82 14.49
C GLN A 129 7.28 -4.58 13.16
N TYR A 130 8.38 -5.05 12.56
CA TYR A 130 8.33 -5.91 11.38
C TYR A 130 7.66 -7.27 11.67
N GLN A 131 8.01 -7.94 12.77
CA GLN A 131 7.40 -9.23 13.12
C GLN A 131 5.91 -9.08 13.48
N LEU A 132 5.49 -7.94 14.04
CA LEU A 132 4.08 -7.62 14.34
C LEU A 132 3.26 -7.36 13.08
N LEU A 133 3.84 -6.65 12.10
CA LEU A 133 3.28 -6.53 10.75
C LEU A 133 3.14 -7.92 10.14
N ARG A 134 4.25 -8.68 10.05
CA ARG A 134 4.30 -9.99 9.42
C ARG A 134 3.26 -10.95 9.99
N CYS A 135 3.22 -11.15 11.30
CA CYS A 135 2.32 -12.15 11.88
C CYS A 135 0.84 -11.82 11.67
N ASN A 136 0.46 -10.54 11.54
CA ASN A 136 -0.91 -10.15 11.24
C ASN A 136 -1.21 -10.19 9.74
N VAL A 137 -0.30 -9.71 8.89
CA VAL A 137 -0.46 -9.79 7.42
C VAL A 137 -0.51 -11.25 6.96
N ASP A 138 0.30 -12.15 7.53
CA ASP A 138 0.25 -13.60 7.24
C ASP A 138 -1.11 -14.21 7.61
N LEU A 139 -1.66 -13.89 8.78
CA LEU A 139 -2.92 -14.44 9.29
C LEU A 139 -4.20 -13.84 8.67
N LEU A 140 -4.17 -12.57 8.29
CA LEU A 140 -5.36 -11.80 7.89
C LEU A 140 -5.47 -11.66 6.36
N ARG A 141 -6.61 -11.11 5.92
CA ARG A 141 -6.94 -10.85 4.51
C ARG A 141 -7.23 -9.37 4.31
N ILE A 142 -6.78 -8.84 3.16
CA ILE A 142 -7.14 -7.50 2.69
C ILE A 142 -8.64 -7.42 2.36
N ILE A 143 -9.27 -6.27 2.63
CA ILE A 143 -10.69 -5.99 2.36
C ILE A 143 -10.81 -5.01 1.19
N GLN A 144 -10.00 -3.94 1.17
CA GLN A 144 -9.89 -3.04 0.02
C GLN A 144 -8.45 -2.64 -0.31
N LEU A 145 -8.21 -2.29 -1.58
CA LEU A 145 -7.05 -1.52 -2.06
C LEU A 145 -7.56 -0.31 -2.86
N GLY A 146 -7.02 0.87 -2.59
CA GLY A 146 -7.18 2.05 -3.44
C GLY A 146 -5.98 2.26 -4.34
N LEU A 147 -6.20 2.63 -5.60
CA LEU A 147 -5.18 3.09 -6.52
C LEU A 147 -5.64 4.37 -7.23
N THR A 148 -5.00 5.51 -6.91
CA THR A 148 -5.15 6.78 -7.63
C THR A 148 -3.97 7.01 -8.55
N PHE A 149 -4.23 7.38 -9.80
CA PHE A 149 -3.19 7.62 -10.81
C PHE A 149 -2.99 9.13 -11.02
N LEU A 150 -1.74 9.60 -11.07
CA LEU A 150 -1.37 11.00 -11.24
C LEU A 150 -0.20 11.19 -12.22
N ASP A 151 -0.10 12.37 -12.82
CA ASP A 151 1.05 12.83 -13.61
C ASP A 151 2.16 13.42 -12.72
N GLU A 152 3.28 13.85 -13.30
CA GLU A 152 4.40 14.48 -12.58
C GLU A 152 4.07 15.83 -11.92
N ASN A 153 2.89 16.38 -12.21
CA ASN A 153 2.35 17.63 -11.70
C ASN A 153 1.23 17.41 -10.68
N GLY A 154 0.95 16.16 -10.27
CA GLY A 154 -0.11 15.81 -9.33
C GLY A 154 -1.52 15.86 -9.91
N LYS A 155 -1.67 15.82 -11.25
CA LYS A 155 -2.98 15.84 -11.93
C LYS A 155 -3.42 14.43 -12.27
N THR A 156 -4.68 14.14 -11.98
CA THR A 156 -5.33 12.87 -12.29
C THR A 156 -5.73 12.76 -13.78
N PRO A 157 -6.03 11.54 -14.28
CA PRO A 157 -6.58 11.33 -15.61
C PRO A 157 -7.84 12.15 -15.90
N GLY A 158 -7.83 12.89 -17.00
CA GLY A 158 -9.07 13.44 -17.56
C GLY A 158 -10.00 12.32 -18.04
N GLY A 159 -11.14 12.15 -17.39
CA GLY A 159 -12.09 11.07 -17.65
C GLY A 159 -13.25 11.06 -16.64
N GLN A 160 -13.96 9.94 -16.54
CA GLN A 160 -15.01 9.73 -15.53
C GLN A 160 -14.43 9.27 -14.18
N TYR A 161 -13.34 8.51 -14.19
CA TYR A 161 -12.72 7.93 -13.00
C TYR A 161 -11.22 8.21 -12.97
N THR A 162 -10.70 8.52 -11.78
CA THR A 162 -9.29 8.84 -11.51
C THR A 162 -8.64 7.84 -10.55
N THR A 163 -9.48 7.10 -9.84
CA THR A 163 -9.15 6.28 -8.68
C THR A 163 -9.95 4.99 -8.78
N TRP A 164 -9.32 3.85 -8.50
CA TRP A 164 -9.97 2.54 -8.48
C TRP A 164 -9.93 1.97 -7.06
N GLN A 165 -11.09 1.53 -6.58
CA GLN A 165 -11.28 0.91 -5.27
C GLN A 165 -11.59 -0.57 -5.47
N PHE A 166 -10.61 -1.43 -5.23
CA PHE A 166 -10.74 -2.87 -5.39
C PHE A 166 -11.32 -3.48 -4.12
N ASN A 167 -12.52 -4.05 -4.23
CA ASN A 167 -13.23 -4.68 -3.13
C ASN A 167 -12.95 -6.20 -3.13
N PHE A 168 -12.14 -6.68 -2.20
CA PHE A 168 -11.71 -8.08 -2.13
C PHE A 168 -12.71 -8.98 -1.42
N LYS A 169 -12.64 -10.28 -1.71
CA LYS A 169 -13.51 -11.28 -1.10
C LYS A 169 -13.15 -11.54 0.35
N PHE A 170 -14.13 -11.30 1.23
CA PHE A 170 -14.00 -11.38 2.69
C PHE A 170 -15.30 -11.89 3.31
N ASN A 171 -15.23 -12.82 4.27
CA ASN A 171 -16.39 -13.44 4.93
C ASN A 171 -16.26 -13.39 6.46
N LEU A 172 -17.13 -12.60 7.11
CA LEU A 172 -17.20 -12.46 8.57
C LEU A 172 -17.53 -13.76 9.34
N SER A 173 -17.89 -14.84 8.64
CA SER A 173 -18.16 -16.17 9.21
C SER A 173 -16.95 -17.12 9.18
N GLU A 174 -15.92 -16.79 8.40
CA GLU A 174 -14.78 -17.68 8.09
C GLU A 174 -13.42 -17.02 8.31
N ASP A 175 -13.29 -15.74 7.98
CA ASP A 175 -12.04 -14.98 8.08
C ASP A 175 -11.85 -14.37 9.47
N MET A 176 -10.60 -14.25 9.91
CA MET A 176 -10.26 -13.64 11.21
C MET A 176 -10.27 -12.11 11.14
N TYR A 177 -10.65 -11.45 12.25
CA TYR A 177 -10.70 -9.99 12.35
C TYR A 177 -10.62 -9.48 13.80
N ALA A 178 -10.24 -8.21 13.96
CA ALA A 178 -10.46 -7.43 15.18
C ALA A 178 -11.84 -6.74 15.11
N GLN A 179 -12.69 -6.90 16.14
CA GLN A 179 -14.07 -6.39 16.13
C GLN A 179 -14.12 -4.88 15.89
N ASP A 180 -13.35 -4.10 16.64
CA ASP A 180 -13.28 -2.63 16.53
C ASP A 180 -12.96 -2.14 15.11
N SER A 181 -12.21 -2.94 14.33
CA SER A 181 -11.87 -2.64 12.93
C SER A 181 -13.03 -2.95 11.98
N ILE A 182 -13.76 -4.05 12.18
CA ILE A 182 -14.98 -4.33 11.43
C ILE A 182 -16.07 -3.29 11.72
N ASP A 183 -16.24 -2.91 12.99
CA ASP A 183 -17.21 -1.89 13.39
C ASP A 183 -16.86 -0.53 12.76
N LEU A 184 -15.59 -0.12 12.77
CA LEU A 184 -15.13 1.11 12.11
C LEU A 184 -15.37 1.07 10.60
N LEU A 185 -14.99 -0.01 9.92
CA LEU A 185 -15.16 -0.18 8.48
C LEU A 185 -16.65 -0.20 8.07
N GLN A 186 -17.50 -0.88 8.84
CA GLN A 186 -18.94 -0.92 8.57
C GLN A 186 -19.59 0.46 8.77
N ASN A 187 -19.19 1.21 9.82
CA ASN A 187 -19.63 2.60 10.02
C ASN A 187 -19.12 3.54 8.90
N SER A 188 -17.98 3.22 8.29
CA SER A 188 -17.40 3.93 7.13
C SER A 188 -18.00 3.49 5.78
N GLY A 189 -18.98 2.58 5.79
CA GLY A 189 -19.79 2.19 4.64
C GLY A 189 -19.35 0.90 3.92
N ILE A 190 -18.40 0.14 4.48
CA ILE A 190 -18.00 -1.15 3.90
C ILE A 190 -19.15 -2.16 3.93
N GLN A 191 -19.52 -2.67 2.75
CA GLN A 191 -20.66 -3.56 2.56
C GLN A 191 -20.23 -5.03 2.66
N PHE A 192 -19.87 -5.51 3.85
CA PHE A 192 -19.30 -6.85 4.05
C PHE A 192 -20.07 -8.00 3.37
N LYS A 193 -21.41 -7.95 3.35
CA LYS A 193 -22.25 -8.93 2.63
C LYS A 193 -21.98 -8.97 1.11
N LYS A 194 -21.63 -7.83 0.52
CA LYS A 194 -21.22 -7.70 -0.90
C LYS A 194 -19.76 -8.14 -1.12
N HIS A 195 -18.86 -7.95 -0.15
CA HIS A 195 -17.52 -8.54 -0.20
C HIS A 195 -17.58 -10.08 -0.18
N GLU A 196 -18.50 -10.67 0.57
CA GLU A 196 -18.74 -12.12 0.60
C GLU A 196 -19.22 -12.67 -0.77
N GLU A 197 -20.15 -11.96 -1.42
CA GLU A 197 -20.88 -12.41 -2.62
C GLU A 197 -20.27 -11.99 -3.96
N GLU A 198 -19.74 -10.76 -4.07
CA GLU A 198 -19.20 -10.15 -5.31
C GLU A 198 -17.70 -9.80 -5.23
N GLY A 199 -17.06 -10.01 -4.08
CA GLY A 199 -15.68 -9.60 -3.84
C GLY A 199 -14.66 -10.27 -4.76
N ILE A 200 -13.60 -9.54 -5.09
CA ILE A 200 -12.51 -10.00 -5.96
C ILE A 200 -11.70 -11.10 -5.27
N GLU A 201 -11.47 -12.21 -5.98
CA GLU A 201 -10.53 -13.26 -5.55
C GLU A 201 -9.08 -12.74 -5.62
N PRO A 202 -8.33 -12.69 -4.49
CA PRO A 202 -7.05 -11.98 -4.43
C PRO A 202 -5.98 -12.44 -5.44
N LEU A 203 -5.92 -13.74 -5.73
CA LEU A 203 -4.93 -14.30 -6.67
C LEU A 203 -5.21 -13.91 -8.14
N TYR A 204 -6.48 -13.76 -8.52
CA TYR A 204 -6.81 -13.30 -9.87
C TYR A 204 -6.52 -11.80 -10.05
N PHE A 205 -6.69 -11.01 -8.98
CA PHE A 205 -6.17 -9.64 -8.94
C PHE A 205 -4.63 -9.60 -9.05
N ALA A 206 -3.92 -10.50 -8.35
CA ALA A 206 -2.46 -10.61 -8.43
C ALA A 206 -1.97 -10.91 -9.86
N GLU A 207 -2.58 -11.86 -10.56
CA GLU A 207 -2.28 -12.20 -11.96
C GLU A 207 -2.43 -10.98 -12.89
N LEU A 208 -3.55 -10.25 -12.76
CA LEU A 208 -3.83 -9.07 -13.57
C LEU A 208 -2.89 -7.91 -13.23
N LEU A 209 -2.55 -7.71 -11.95
CA LEU A 209 -1.61 -6.70 -11.47
C LEU A 209 -0.19 -6.97 -11.95
N MET A 210 0.29 -8.22 -11.86
CA MET A 210 1.63 -8.65 -12.27
C MET A 210 1.94 -8.27 -13.74
N THR A 211 0.92 -8.33 -14.59
CA THR A 211 1.00 -8.06 -16.04
C THR A 211 0.40 -6.69 -16.44
N SER A 212 0.25 -5.77 -15.48
CA SER A 212 -0.41 -4.47 -15.72
C SER A 212 0.53 -3.33 -16.13
N GLY A 213 1.82 -3.42 -15.80
CA GLY A 213 2.76 -2.28 -15.87
C GLY A 213 2.75 -1.36 -14.65
N ILE A 214 2.09 -1.75 -13.56
CA ILE A 214 2.03 -1.02 -12.28
C ILE A 214 3.17 -1.45 -11.31
N VAL A 215 3.50 -2.74 -11.30
CA VAL A 215 4.58 -3.34 -10.48
C VAL A 215 5.75 -3.78 -11.37
N LEU A 216 6.93 -3.96 -10.77
CA LEU A 216 8.18 -4.37 -11.44
C LEU A 216 8.73 -3.33 -12.47
N MET A 217 8.27 -2.07 -12.40
CA MET A 217 8.55 -1.04 -13.40
C MET A 217 9.28 0.17 -12.79
N ASP A 218 10.51 0.44 -13.23
CA ASP A 218 11.38 1.50 -12.69
C ASP A 218 10.82 2.93 -12.87
N ASN A 219 9.95 3.15 -13.86
CA ASN A 219 9.32 4.44 -14.13
C ASN A 219 8.11 4.75 -13.23
N ILE A 220 7.62 3.77 -12.46
CA ILE A 220 6.46 3.96 -11.56
C ILE A 220 6.93 4.47 -10.20
N LYS A 221 6.26 5.50 -9.70
CA LYS A 221 6.54 6.13 -8.40
C LYS A 221 5.34 5.99 -7.48
N TRP A 222 5.46 5.16 -6.46
CA TRP A 222 4.38 4.85 -5.53
C TRP A 222 4.33 5.84 -4.36
N LEU A 223 3.13 6.30 -4.00
CA LEU A 223 2.85 7.27 -2.95
C LEU A 223 1.99 6.63 -1.87
N SER A 224 2.38 6.75 -0.61
CA SER A 224 1.73 6.03 0.48
C SER A 224 1.69 6.82 1.79
N PHE A 225 0.98 6.34 2.81
CA PHE A 225 0.96 6.97 4.13
C PHE A 225 1.04 5.91 5.25
N HIS A 226 2.12 5.91 6.02
CA HIS A 226 2.35 5.00 7.16
C HIS A 226 2.38 3.50 6.77
N SER A 227 2.96 3.19 5.62
CA SER A 227 2.41 2.14 4.76
C SER A 227 3.05 0.76 4.88
N GLY A 228 3.51 0.40 6.07
CA GLY A 228 4.12 -0.91 6.31
C GLY A 228 3.16 -2.06 5.99
N TYR A 229 1.91 -1.96 6.49
CA TYR A 229 0.90 -3.00 6.30
C TYR A 229 0.42 -3.09 4.84
N ASP A 230 0.27 -1.96 4.13
CA ASP A 230 -0.21 -1.92 2.74
C ASP A 230 0.74 -2.67 1.80
N PHE A 231 2.04 -2.34 1.88
CA PHE A 231 3.05 -3.08 1.14
C PHE A 231 3.23 -4.50 1.66
N GLY A 232 2.96 -4.76 2.95
CA GLY A 232 2.83 -6.12 3.47
C GLY A 232 1.77 -6.94 2.71
N TYR A 233 0.53 -6.45 2.63
CA TYR A 233 -0.53 -7.14 1.91
C TYR A 233 -0.24 -7.26 0.41
N LEU A 234 0.30 -6.21 -0.23
CA LEU A 234 0.66 -6.25 -1.64
C LEU A 234 1.78 -7.24 -1.94
N ILE A 235 2.83 -7.33 -1.10
CA ILE A 235 3.89 -8.34 -1.27
C ILE A 235 3.31 -9.75 -1.07
N LYS A 236 2.59 -10.02 0.04
CA LYS A 236 1.92 -11.31 0.29
C LYS A 236 1.10 -11.78 -0.92
N LEU A 237 0.33 -10.85 -1.49
CA LEU A 237 -0.55 -11.08 -2.64
C LEU A 237 0.23 -11.31 -3.94
N LEU A 238 1.32 -10.58 -4.18
CA LEU A 238 2.14 -10.71 -5.39
C LEU A 238 3.08 -11.92 -5.36
N THR A 239 3.43 -12.44 -4.18
CA THR A 239 4.25 -13.65 -4.03
C THR A 239 3.45 -14.94 -3.83
N ASP A 240 2.14 -14.86 -3.59
CA ASP A 240 1.29 -15.96 -3.11
C ASP A 240 1.97 -16.77 -1.98
N SER A 241 2.40 -16.04 -0.94
CA SER A 241 3.25 -16.58 0.13
C SER A 241 3.17 -15.70 1.36
N ASN A 242 3.42 -16.29 2.54
CA ASN A 242 3.69 -15.54 3.76
C ASN A 242 4.93 -14.64 3.58
N LEU A 243 4.96 -13.53 4.30
CA LEU A 243 6.09 -12.58 4.19
C LEU A 243 7.40 -13.19 4.73
N PRO A 244 8.56 -12.72 4.24
CA PRO A 244 9.87 -13.23 4.65
C PRO A 244 10.12 -13.17 6.16
N GLN A 245 10.97 -14.05 6.68
CA GLN A 245 11.21 -14.11 8.13
C GLN A 245 12.03 -12.93 8.64
N GLU A 246 13.00 -12.43 7.87
CA GLU A 246 13.84 -11.28 8.23
C GLU A 246 13.37 -10.01 7.51
N GLU A 247 13.42 -8.85 8.19
CA GLU A 247 13.01 -7.54 7.65
C GLU A 247 13.76 -7.21 6.34
N THR A 248 15.01 -7.63 6.21
CA THR A 248 15.86 -7.33 5.06
C THR A 248 15.35 -7.98 3.76
N GLU A 249 14.88 -9.23 3.82
CA GLU A 249 14.34 -9.96 2.68
C GLU A 249 13.02 -9.35 2.20
N PHE A 250 12.21 -8.80 3.11
CA PHE A 250 11.02 -8.03 2.76
C PHE A 250 11.38 -6.73 2.03
N PHE A 251 12.41 -6.00 2.44
CA PHE A 251 12.85 -4.79 1.72
C PHE A 251 13.48 -5.11 0.35
N ASP A 252 14.14 -6.26 0.18
CA ASP A 252 14.60 -6.72 -1.13
C ASP A 252 13.43 -7.04 -2.08
N LEU A 253 12.38 -7.72 -1.59
CA LEU A 253 11.14 -7.94 -2.36
C LEU A 253 10.38 -6.63 -2.64
N LEU A 254 10.28 -5.73 -1.66
CA LEU A 254 9.68 -4.40 -1.80
C LEU A 254 10.34 -3.65 -2.96
N LYS A 255 11.67 -3.60 -2.98
CA LYS A 255 12.45 -2.92 -4.03
C LYS A 255 12.32 -3.58 -5.41
N ILE A 256 12.05 -4.89 -5.46
CA ILE A 256 11.78 -5.61 -6.72
C ILE A 256 10.42 -5.20 -7.29
N PHE A 257 9.35 -5.28 -6.50
CA PHE A 257 7.99 -4.98 -6.99
C PHE A 257 7.69 -3.48 -7.09
N PHE A 258 8.32 -2.66 -6.25
CA PHE A 258 8.06 -1.24 -6.07
C PHE A 258 9.37 -0.43 -6.06
N PRO A 259 10.03 -0.20 -7.23
CA PRO A 259 11.38 0.37 -7.27
C PRO A 259 11.52 1.80 -6.72
N THR A 260 10.46 2.61 -6.79
CA THR A 260 10.33 3.88 -6.06
C THR A 260 9.08 3.89 -5.20
N VAL A 261 9.25 4.17 -3.90
CA VAL A 261 8.18 4.37 -2.92
C VAL A 261 8.47 5.61 -2.09
N TYR A 262 7.50 6.50 -1.90
CA TYR A 262 7.58 7.61 -0.95
C TYR A 262 6.43 7.53 0.07
N ASP A 263 6.75 7.16 1.31
CA ASP A 263 5.80 7.22 2.42
C ASP A 263 5.71 8.66 2.94
N VAL A 264 4.57 9.30 2.70
CA VAL A 264 4.25 10.67 3.15
C VAL A 264 4.50 10.82 4.66
N LYS A 265 4.15 9.81 5.47
CA LYS A 265 4.36 9.81 6.92
C LYS A 265 5.84 9.77 7.28
N TYR A 266 6.70 9.15 6.45
CA TYR A 266 8.16 9.24 6.59
C TYR A 266 8.68 10.62 6.15
N LEU A 267 8.26 11.14 4.99
CA LEU A 267 8.66 12.46 4.49
C LEU A 267 8.33 13.59 5.49
N MET A 268 7.16 13.53 6.14
CA MET A 268 6.73 14.44 7.20
C MET A 268 7.75 14.61 8.34
N LYS A 269 8.64 13.64 8.59
CA LYS A 269 9.73 13.77 9.59
C LYS A 269 10.70 14.92 9.27
N SER A 270 10.67 15.45 8.04
CA SER A 270 11.43 16.64 7.62
C SER A 270 10.60 17.94 7.65
N CYS A 271 9.27 17.84 7.78
CA CYS A 271 8.32 18.94 7.68
C CYS A 271 7.92 19.42 9.09
N LYS A 272 8.58 20.47 9.60
CA LYS A 272 8.50 20.93 11.01
C LYS A 272 7.11 21.11 11.62
N PHE A 273 6.07 21.29 10.81
CA PHE A 273 4.71 21.58 11.26
C PHE A 273 3.70 20.47 10.97
N LEU A 274 4.03 19.48 10.12
CA LEU A 274 3.10 18.41 9.74
C LEU A 274 3.16 17.24 10.74
N LYS A 275 2.02 16.93 11.36
CA LYS A 275 1.86 15.81 12.30
C LYS A 275 0.46 15.19 12.19
N GLY A 276 0.22 14.08 12.91
CA GLY A 276 -1.08 13.41 12.94
C GLY A 276 -1.28 12.33 11.85
N GLY A 277 -2.50 11.79 11.77
CA GLY A 277 -2.95 10.87 10.72
C GLY A 277 -3.26 11.57 9.40
N LEU A 278 -3.64 10.79 8.37
CA LEU A 278 -3.81 11.31 7.01
C LEU A 278 -4.83 12.46 6.93
N GLN A 279 -5.96 12.34 7.64
CA GLN A 279 -6.96 13.42 7.70
C GLN A 279 -6.41 14.68 8.37
N GLU A 280 -5.76 14.58 9.53
CA GLU A 280 -5.17 15.73 10.22
C GLU A 280 -4.12 16.44 9.34
N VAL A 281 -3.36 15.67 8.56
CA VAL A 281 -2.36 16.18 7.60
C VAL A 281 -3.01 16.86 6.40
N ALA A 282 -4.11 16.31 5.89
CA ALA A 282 -4.91 16.96 4.86
C ALA A 282 -5.48 18.30 5.35
N ASP A 283 -6.02 18.35 6.57
CA ASP A 283 -6.53 19.57 7.19
C ASP A 283 -5.40 20.63 7.35
N GLN A 284 -4.20 20.20 7.76
CA GLN A 284 -2.98 21.03 7.85
C GLN A 284 -2.43 21.51 6.49
N LEU A 285 -2.82 20.87 5.39
CA LEU A 285 -2.45 21.22 4.01
C LEU A 285 -3.59 21.92 3.25
N GLU A 286 -4.69 22.24 3.93
CA GLU A 286 -5.91 22.84 3.37
C GLU A 286 -6.56 21.99 2.25
N LEU A 287 -6.45 20.67 2.35
CA LEU A 287 -6.93 19.69 1.36
C LEU A 287 -8.33 19.16 1.69
N MET A 288 -9.25 19.26 0.74
CA MET A 288 -10.60 18.70 0.85
C MET A 288 -10.61 17.24 0.40
N ARG A 289 -11.07 16.33 1.27
CA ARG A 289 -11.33 14.91 0.93
C ARG A 289 -12.43 14.80 -0.13
N ILE A 290 -12.25 13.84 -1.05
CA ILE A 290 -13.22 13.43 -2.06
C ILE A 290 -13.52 11.95 -1.84
N GLY A 291 -14.80 11.59 -1.64
CA GLY A 291 -15.23 10.25 -1.23
C GLY A 291 -15.32 10.04 0.29
N PRO A 292 -15.81 8.87 0.74
CA PRO A 292 -15.98 8.53 2.16
C PRO A 292 -14.62 8.37 2.87
N GLN A 293 -14.51 8.74 4.15
CA GLN A 293 -13.30 8.50 4.94
C GLN A 293 -13.24 7.03 5.41
N HIS A 294 -12.04 6.43 5.48
CA HIS A 294 -11.82 5.01 5.78
C HIS A 294 -12.47 4.10 4.73
N GLN A 295 -12.20 4.44 3.46
CA GLN A 295 -12.29 3.53 2.32
C GLN A 295 -11.09 3.79 1.42
N ALA A 296 -10.42 2.70 1.03
CA ALA A 296 -9.08 2.77 0.47
C ALA A 296 -8.97 3.65 -0.79
N GLY A 297 -10.01 3.72 -1.62
CA GLY A 297 -10.04 4.61 -2.79
C GLY A 297 -9.89 6.08 -2.40
N SER A 298 -10.73 6.56 -1.48
CA SER A 298 -10.74 7.95 -0.98
C SER A 298 -9.44 8.30 -0.24
N ASP A 299 -8.93 7.40 0.59
CA ASP A 299 -7.69 7.60 1.33
C ASP A 299 -6.45 7.52 0.41
N SER A 300 -6.45 6.71 -0.65
CA SER A 300 -5.41 6.75 -1.70
C SER A 300 -5.41 8.06 -2.49
N LEU A 301 -6.59 8.61 -2.82
CA LEU A 301 -6.74 9.90 -3.49
C LEU A 301 -6.22 11.05 -2.61
N LEU A 302 -6.60 11.05 -1.33
CA LEU A 302 -6.14 12.05 -0.37
C LEU A 302 -4.63 11.94 -0.10
N THR A 303 -4.07 10.72 -0.11
CA THR A 303 -2.62 10.48 -0.02
C THR A 303 -1.86 11.06 -1.21
N GLY A 304 -2.39 10.90 -2.43
CA GLY A 304 -1.84 11.56 -3.62
C GLY A 304 -1.85 13.09 -3.52
N MET A 305 -2.99 13.67 -3.11
CA MET A 305 -3.13 15.11 -2.88
C MET A 305 -2.16 15.62 -1.81
N ALA A 306 -2.05 14.91 -0.68
CA ALA A 306 -1.15 15.24 0.43
C ALA A 306 0.32 15.19 0.01
N PHE A 307 0.74 14.18 -0.75
CA PHE A 307 2.10 14.09 -1.28
C PHE A 307 2.45 15.31 -2.16
N PHE A 308 1.64 15.60 -3.19
CA PHE A 308 1.96 16.69 -4.12
C PHE A 308 1.89 18.07 -3.45
N LYS A 309 0.94 18.30 -2.53
CA LYS A 309 0.87 19.57 -1.78
C LYS A 309 2.03 19.73 -0.81
N MET A 310 2.46 18.66 -0.14
CA MET A 310 3.64 18.67 0.71
C MET A 310 4.93 18.87 -0.10
N LYS A 311 5.04 18.25 -1.28
CA LYS A 311 6.17 18.38 -2.21
C LYS A 311 6.37 19.84 -2.66
N GLU A 312 5.29 20.52 -3.06
CA GLU A 312 5.28 21.96 -3.36
C GLU A 312 5.77 22.78 -2.15
N MET A 313 5.14 22.60 -0.98
CA MET A 313 5.31 23.48 0.18
C MET A 313 6.61 23.29 0.97
N TYR A 314 7.17 22.07 1.01
CA TYR A 314 8.26 21.71 1.92
C TYR A 314 9.53 21.18 1.22
N PHE A 315 9.48 20.92 -0.08
CA PHE A 315 10.57 20.26 -0.82
C PHE A 315 10.97 20.98 -2.13
N GLU A 316 10.50 22.21 -2.39
CA GLU A 316 10.86 22.99 -3.59
C GLU A 316 10.62 22.21 -4.90
N ASP A 317 9.53 21.45 -4.94
CA ASP A 317 9.16 20.54 -6.02
C ASP A 317 10.15 19.38 -6.32
N ASN A 318 11.10 19.11 -5.42
CA ASN A 318 12.16 18.11 -5.64
C ASN A 318 12.38 17.19 -4.41
N ILE A 319 12.04 15.91 -4.55
CA ILE A 319 12.31 14.88 -3.53
C ILE A 319 13.68 14.25 -3.76
N ASP A 320 14.50 14.17 -2.71
CA ASP A 320 15.78 13.45 -2.72
C ASP A 320 15.55 11.93 -2.62
N ASP A 321 15.55 11.25 -3.77
CA ASP A 321 15.39 9.79 -3.87
C ASP A 321 16.41 9.03 -3.00
N SER A 322 17.62 9.56 -2.78
CA SER A 322 18.65 8.90 -1.96
C SER A 322 18.34 8.89 -0.45
N LYS A 323 17.44 9.78 -0.03
CA LYS A 323 17.06 10.02 1.38
C LYS A 323 15.64 9.57 1.71
N TYR A 324 14.75 9.55 0.72
CA TYR A 324 13.32 9.32 0.93
C TYR A 324 12.73 8.11 0.19
N SER A 325 13.35 7.65 -0.91
CA SER A 325 12.81 6.49 -1.65
C SER A 325 12.97 5.19 -0.84
N GLY A 326 11.97 4.32 -0.89
CA GLY A 326 11.97 2.99 -0.27
C GLY A 326 11.85 2.98 1.26
N HIS A 327 11.70 4.14 1.91
CA HIS A 327 11.64 4.25 3.36
C HIS A 327 10.20 4.25 3.87
N LEU A 328 9.75 3.13 4.45
CA LEU A 328 8.43 3.02 5.08
C LEU A 328 8.45 3.52 6.53
N TYR A 329 7.41 4.22 6.98
CA TYR A 329 7.36 4.71 8.36
C TYR A 329 7.25 3.55 9.35
N GLY A 330 8.18 3.51 10.31
CA GLY A 330 8.21 2.49 11.37
C GLY A 330 9.03 1.23 11.04
N LEU A 331 9.68 1.17 9.88
CA LEU A 331 10.51 0.03 9.45
C LEU A 331 11.88 0.50 8.94
N GLY A 332 12.81 -0.43 8.71
CA GLY A 332 14.04 -0.21 7.93
C GLY A 332 15.16 0.58 8.61
N ASN A 333 15.01 1.00 9.88
CA ASN A 333 16.04 1.76 10.62
C ASN A 333 17.42 1.04 10.71
N SER A 334 17.47 -0.26 10.44
CA SER A 334 18.67 -1.11 10.45
C SER A 334 19.66 -0.79 9.32
N PHE A 335 19.22 -0.18 8.20
CA PHE A 335 19.99 -0.13 6.96
C PHE A 335 21.10 0.95 6.87
N PHE A 336 21.15 1.92 7.79
CA PHE A 336 22.08 3.05 7.72
C PHE A 336 23.00 3.21 8.95
N VAL A 337 23.64 2.12 9.38
CA VAL A 337 24.76 2.16 10.36
C VAL A 337 26.07 1.63 9.74
N ASN A 338 26.49 2.22 8.61
CA ASN A 338 27.84 2.03 8.07
C ASN A 338 28.29 3.21 7.18
N GLY A 339 28.23 4.43 7.72
CA GLY A 339 28.73 5.63 7.04
C GLY A 339 28.68 6.87 7.93
N SER A 340 29.84 7.32 8.42
CA SER A 340 30.04 8.52 9.29
C SER A 340 29.17 8.58 10.55
N GLY A 341 29.76 8.27 11.71
CA GLY A 341 29.06 8.31 12.99
C GLY A 341 28.82 9.73 13.53
N MET A 342 27.58 10.01 13.92
CA MET A 342 27.26 10.97 14.99
C MET A 342 26.44 10.25 16.07
N ASN A 343 26.97 10.22 17.30
CA ASN A 343 26.19 9.78 18.46
C ASN A 343 25.11 10.82 18.77
N ILE A 344 23.86 10.53 18.40
CA ILE A 344 22.70 11.19 18.99
C ILE A 344 22.41 10.46 20.32
N PRO A 345 22.52 11.13 21.48
CA PRO A 345 22.27 10.49 22.77
C PRO A 345 20.78 10.14 22.92
N PRO A 346 20.44 9.09 23.69
CA PRO A 346 19.04 8.73 23.94
C PRO A 346 18.34 9.84 24.75
N GLY A 347 17.48 10.61 24.07
CA GLY A 347 16.63 11.61 24.71
C GLY A 347 15.57 10.93 25.57
N GLY A 348 15.83 10.80 26.87
CA GLY A 348 14.84 10.32 27.83
C GLY A 348 13.65 11.28 27.88
N PHE A 349 12.44 10.74 27.74
CA PHE A 349 11.21 11.50 27.95
C PHE A 349 11.10 11.91 29.43
N HIS A 350 11.31 13.19 29.71
CA HIS A 350 10.93 13.78 30.98
C HIS A 350 9.43 14.05 30.98
N ASP A 351 8.69 13.27 31.76
CA ASP A 351 7.34 13.60 32.19
C ASP A 351 7.39 14.88 33.05
N ASN A 352 6.66 15.90 32.61
CA ASN A 352 6.47 17.17 33.31
C ASN A 352 4.96 17.42 33.47
N GLY A 353 4.30 16.60 34.28
CA GLY A 353 2.94 16.89 34.74
C GLY A 353 2.91 18.14 35.65
N GLU A 354 2.47 19.28 35.12
CA GLU A 354 2.19 20.48 35.93
C GLU A 354 0.79 20.43 36.52
N SER A 355 0.72 20.24 37.84
CA SER A 355 -0.50 20.40 38.62
C SER A 355 -0.71 21.87 39.03
N ASN A 356 -1.78 22.51 38.53
CA ASN A 356 -2.43 23.66 39.17
C ASN A 356 -3.96 23.52 38.93
N ALA A 357 -4.87 23.53 39.90
CA ALA A 357 -4.92 24.10 41.26
C ALA A 357 -5.23 25.61 41.32
N SER A 358 -6.40 26.00 40.83
CA SER A 358 -7.20 27.16 41.27
C SER A 358 -8.67 26.91 40.99
#